data_AF-A0A645D3V7-F1
#
_entry.id   AF-A0A645D3V7-F1
#
_cell.length_a   1.000
_cell.length_b   1.000
_cell.length_c   1.000
_cell.angle_alpha   90.00
_cell.angle_beta   90.00
_cell.angle_gamma   90.00
#
_symmetry.space_group_name_H-M   'P 1'
#
loop_
_entity.id
_entity.type
_entity.pdbx_description
1 polymer ?
#
loop_
_entity_poly.entity_id
_entity_poly.type
_entity_poly.pdbx_seq_one_letter_code
_entity_poly.pdbx_strand_id
1 'polypeptide(L)' 'MVHICTIVPISQTVGANRIVPAVAIPYPLGDINKNAAEEKQIRRAILDKAMKALQTPISEQTVF' A
#
# COMPACT_ATOMS: atom_id res chain seq x y z
N MET A 1 -0.38 12.72 0.04
CA MET A 1 0.64 11.66 0.02
C MET A 1 -0.03 10.34 0.37
N VAL A 2 0.50 9.20 -0.09
CA VAL A 2 0.05 7.86 0.33
C VAL A 2 1.28 7.06 0.72
N HIS A 3 1.29 6.47 1.91
CA HIS A 3 2.30 5.52 2.33
C HIS A 3 1.87 4.11 1.93
N ILE A 4 2.70 3.42 1.14
CA ILE A 4 2.55 1.97 0.93
C ILE A 4 3.60 1.30 1.82
N CYS A 5 3.17 0.56 2.82
CA CYS A 5 4.07 -0.01 3.82
C CYS A 5 3.54 -1.31 4.40
N THR A 6 4.44 -2.17 4.86
CA THR A 6 4.12 -3.44 5.53
C THR A 6 3.84 -3.27 7.02
N ILE A 7 4.51 -2.31 7.68
CA ILE A 7 4.33 -2.03 9.11
C ILE A 7 3.49 -0.75 9.28
N VAL A 8 2.16 -0.92 9.27
CA VAL A 8 1.18 0.17 9.39
C VAL A 8 1.41 1.07 10.62
N PRO A 9 1.70 0.55 11.82
CA PRO A 9 1.90 1.40 13.00
C PRO A 9 3.00 2.46 12.85
N ILE A 10 4.11 2.12 12.17
CA ILE A 10 5.20 3.08 11.94
C ILE A 10 4.69 4.26 11.11
N SER A 11 3.95 3.99 10.03
CA SER A 11 3.38 5.03 9.18
C SER A 11 2.35 5.91 9.93
N GLN A 12 1.58 5.32 10.84
CA GLN A 12 0.66 6.09 11.69
C GLN A 12 1.43 7.05 12.62
N THR A 13 2.46 6.54 13.32
CA THR A 13 3.28 7.34 14.25
C THR A 13 3.97 8.52 13.57
N VAL A 14 4.45 8.36 12.33
CA VAL A 14 5.12 9.45 11.59
C VAL A 14 4.14 10.44 10.94
N GLY A 15 2.83 10.26 11.10
CA GLY A 15 1.85 11.22 10.62
C GLY A 15 1.35 10.97 9.19
N ALA A 16 1.52 9.77 8.62
CA ALA A 16 1.04 9.49 7.26
C ALA A 16 -0.50 9.61 7.19
N ASN A 17 -0.98 10.50 6.33
CA ASN A 17 -2.41 10.78 6.24
C ASN A 17 -3.21 9.66 5.53
N ARG A 18 -2.60 8.98 4.56
CA ARG A 18 -3.20 7.85 3.84
C ARG A 18 -2.24 6.68 3.85
N ILE A 19 -2.68 5.52 4.28
CA ILE A 19 -1.83 4.32 4.42
C ILE A 19 -2.46 3.17 3.65
N VAL A 20 -1.70 2.53 2.78
CA VAL A 20 -2.08 1.30 2.07
C VAL A 20 -1.19 0.16 2.56
N PRO A 21 -1.75 -0.86 3.22
CA PRO A 21 -0.99 -2.04 3.62
C PRO A 21 -0.42 -2.77 2.41
N ALA A 22 0.87 -3.09 2.47
CA ALA A 22 1.57 -3.90 1.47
C ALA A 22 1.47 -5.41 1.80
N VAL A 23 2.03 -6.26 0.93
CA VAL A 23 1.84 -7.72 1.01
C VAL A 23 2.74 -8.36 2.07
N ALA A 24 4.06 -8.23 1.93
CA ALA A 24 5.01 -8.94 2.78
C ALA A 24 6.35 -8.19 2.91
N ILE A 25 7.15 -8.59 3.91
CA ILE A 25 8.57 -8.26 3.99
C ILE A 25 9.34 -9.51 3.51
N PRO A 26 10.28 -9.41 2.55
CA PRO A 26 10.91 -8.21 1.97
C PRO A 26 10.26 -7.69 0.68
N TYR A 27 9.19 -8.31 0.19
CA TYR A 27 8.55 -7.99 -1.08
C TYR A 27 7.22 -7.23 -0.87
N PRO A 28 7.24 -5.91 -0.61
CA PRO A 28 6.02 -5.18 -0.25
C PRO A 28 4.99 -5.14 -1.38
N LEU A 29 5.44 -5.22 -2.64
CA LEU A 29 4.62 -5.07 -3.84
C LEU A 29 4.52 -6.35 -4.67
N GLY A 30 4.81 -7.51 -4.07
CA GLY A 30 4.91 -8.78 -4.78
C GLY A 30 5.11 -9.98 -3.86
N ASP A 31 5.29 -11.13 -4.46
CA ASP A 31 5.43 -12.47 -3.92
C ASP A 31 6.33 -13.30 -4.87
N ILE A 32 7.49 -13.72 -4.35
CA ILE A 32 8.47 -14.51 -5.11
C ILE A 32 7.99 -15.90 -5.51
N ASN A 33 6.91 -16.40 -4.90
CA ASN A 33 6.35 -17.70 -5.24
C ASN A 33 5.40 -17.63 -6.46
N LYS A 34 5.16 -16.42 -6.98
CA LYS A 34 4.26 -16.17 -8.10
C LYS A 34 5.01 -15.98 -9.40
N ASN A 35 4.35 -16.28 -10.52
CA ASN A 35 4.93 -16.00 -11.83
C ASN A 35 4.89 -14.50 -12.14
N ALA A 36 5.63 -14.07 -13.18
CA ALA A 36 5.76 -12.67 -13.53
C ALA A 36 4.43 -11.95 -13.84
N ALA A 37 3.42 -12.68 -14.36
CA ALA A 37 2.12 -12.10 -14.67
C ALA A 37 1.30 -11.87 -13.40
N GLU A 38 1.27 -12.85 -12.50
CA GLU A 38 0.63 -12.73 -11.18
C GLU A 38 1.29 -11.63 -10.34
N GLU A 39 2.62 -11.55 -10.36
CA GLU A 39 3.39 -10.49 -9.70
C GLU A 39 3.01 -9.09 -10.19
N LYS A 40 2.83 -8.95 -11.51
CA LYS A 40 2.39 -7.69 -12.11
C LYS A 40 0.98 -7.32 -11.67
N GLN A 41 0.09 -8.31 -11.50
CA GLN A 41 -1.27 -8.09 -11.02
C GLN A 41 -1.28 -7.63 -9.56
N ILE A 42 -0.50 -8.27 -8.68
CA ILE A 42 -0.36 -7.89 -7.27
C ILE A 42 0.11 -6.43 -7.17
N ARG A 43 1.20 -6.11 -7.87
CA ARG A 43 1.74 -4.74 -7.91
C ARG A 43 0.71 -3.73 -8.40
N ARG A 44 -0.02 -4.06 -9.47
CA ARG A 44 -1.04 -3.18 -10.04
C ARG A 44 -2.18 -2.95 -9.07
N ALA A 45 -2.68 -3.98 -8.40
CA ALA A 45 -3.78 -3.86 -7.44
C ALA A 45 -3.42 -2.91 -6.27
N ILE A 46 -2.21 -3.02 -5.74
CA ILE A 46 -1.73 -2.14 -4.65
C ILE A 46 -1.61 -0.70 -5.14
N LEU A 47 -1.04 -0.50 -6.33
CA LEU A 47 -0.92 0.83 -6.93
C LEU A 47 -2.28 1.46 -7.24
N ASP A 48 -3.22 0.68 -7.78
CA ASP A 48 -4.58 1.16 -8.05
C ASP A 48 -5.30 1.56 -6.76
N LYS A 49 -5.10 0.81 -5.67
CA LYS A 49 -5.60 1.16 -4.35
C LYS A 49 -4.97 2.45 -3.82
N ALA A 50 -3.66 2.61 -3.98
CA ALA A 50 -2.94 3.83 -3.59
C ALA A 50 -3.37 5.05 -4.41
N MET A 51 -3.59 4.88 -5.72
CA MET A 51 -4.07 5.96 -6.59
C MET A 51 -5.50 6.38 -6.24
N LYS A 52 -6.37 5.43 -5.87
CA LYS A 52 -7.71 5.74 -5.34
C LYS A 52 -7.60 6.47 -4.01
N ALA A 53 -6.82 5.95 -3.06
CA ALA A 53 -6.61 6.58 -1.76
C ALA A 53 -6.13 8.03 -1.90
N LEU A 54 -5.18 8.28 -2.81
CA LEU A 54 -4.64 9.60 -3.09
C LEU A 54 -5.72 10.63 -3.47
N GLN A 55 -6.74 10.20 -4.21
CA GLN A 55 -7.84 11.03 -4.69
C GLN A 55 -8.99 11.13 -3.69
N THR A 56 -9.09 10.19 -2.74
CA THR A 56 -10.15 10.18 -1.72
C THR A 56 -9.96 11.34 -0.73
N PRO A 57 -10.95 12.24 -0.56
CA PRO A 57 -10.95 13.23 0.50
C PRO A 57 -10.96 12.56 1.88
N ILE A 58 -10.14 13.05 2.81
CA ILE A 58 -10.07 12.54 4.19
C ILE A 58 -9.96 13.71 5.17
N SER A 59 -10.51 13.53 6.38
CA SER A 59 -10.41 14.48 7.50
C SER A 59 -9.47 14.00 8.60
N GLU A 60 -9.14 12.72 8.62
CA GLU A 60 -8.29 12.06 9.61
C GLU A 60 -7.34 11.06 8.94
N GLN A 61 -6.40 10.49 9.69
CA GLN A 61 -5.55 9.41 9.15
C GLN A 61 -6.41 8.21 8.77
N THR A 62 -6.26 7.71 7.55
CA THR A 62 -7.05 6.58 7.05
C THR A 62 -6.14 5.47 6.53
N VAL A 63 -6.42 4.25 6.98
CA VAL A 63 -5.86 3.03 6.40
C VAL A 63 -6.85 2.53 5.35
N PHE A 64 -6.39 2.45 4.11
CA PHE A 64 -7.17 2.04 2.95
C PHE A 64 -7.03 0.55 2.72
#